data_AF-A0A5M4AR26-F1
#
_entry.id   AF-A0A5M4AR26-F1
#
_cell.length_a   1.000
_cell.length_b   1.000
_cell.length_c   1.000
_cell.angle_alpha   90.00
_cell.angle_beta   90.00
_cell.angle_gamma   90.00
#
_symmetry.space_group_name_H-M   'P 1'
#
loop_
_entity.id
_entity.type
_entity.pdbx_description
1 polymer ?
#
loop_
_entity_poly.entity_id
_entity_poly.type
_entity_poly.pdbx_seq_one_letter_code
_entity_poly.pdbx_strand_id
1 'polypeptide(L)' 'MHHFTGHHGTSHRSAKLIIKSNFELSIGDDEWLGNGVYFFIKGISSKPDEQAKKWAIAHAWDKIEKRISTITFA' A
#
# COMPACT_ATOMS: atom_id res chain seq x y z
N MET A 1 -18.26 -17.03 4.37
CA MET A 1 -17.18 -16.09 4.77
C MET A 1 -16.55 -15.57 3.49
N HIS A 2 -16.51 -14.26 3.27
CA HIS A 2 -15.88 -13.68 2.07
C HIS A 2 -14.44 -13.31 2.43
N HIS A 3 -13.48 -13.87 1.72
CA HIS A 3 -12.06 -13.63 1.89
C HIS A 3 -11.61 -12.70 0.76
N PHE A 4 -10.99 -11.57 1.08
CA PHE A 4 -10.60 -10.57 0.09
C PHE A 4 -9.09 -10.46 0.00
N THR A 5 -8.54 -10.84 -1.14
CA THR A 5 -7.13 -10.55 -1.44
C THR A 5 -6.99 -9.09 -1.86
N GLY A 6 -6.08 -8.37 -1.21
CA GLY A 6 -5.71 -7.02 -1.59
C GLY A 6 -4.21 -6.76 -1.55
N HIS A 7 -3.83 -5.64 -2.15
CA HIS A 7 -2.45 -5.20 -2.28
C HIS A 7 -2.28 -3.81 -1.68
N HIS A 8 -1.23 -3.63 -0.89
CA HIS A 8 -0.85 -2.35 -0.29
C HIS A 8 0.54 -1.98 -0.81
N GLY A 9 0.63 -0.87 -1.54
CA GLY A 9 1.91 -0.29 -1.94
C GLY A 9 2.50 0.52 -0.79
N THR A 10 3.81 0.47 -0.57
CA THR A 10 4.48 1.25 0.48
C THR A 10 6.00 1.35 0.24
N SER A 11 6.72 2.03 1.13
CA SER A 11 8.19 2.08 1.12
C SER A 11 8.78 0.73 1.53
N HIS A 12 10.03 0.44 1.13
CA HIS A 12 10.68 -0.80 1.57
C HIS A 12 10.84 -0.88 3.10
N ARG A 13 11.09 0.28 3.75
CA ARG A 13 11.21 0.37 5.21
C ARG A 13 9.88 0.07 5.89
N SER A 14 8.81 0.75 5.48
CA SER A 14 7.47 0.55 6.03
C SER A 14 6.99 -0.88 5.78
N ALA A 15 7.29 -1.49 4.63
CA ALA A 15 6.95 -2.90 4.40
C ALA A 15 7.55 -3.85 5.45
N LYS A 16 8.82 -3.64 5.84
CA LYS A 16 9.45 -4.43 6.92
C LYS A 16 8.78 -4.20 8.27
N LEU A 17 8.30 -2.99 8.54
CA LEU A 17 7.60 -2.66 9.78
C LEU A 17 6.21 -3.31 9.80
N ILE A 18 5.44 -3.19 8.72
CA ILE A 18 4.09 -3.74 8.60
C ILE A 18 4.08 -5.25 8.80
N ILE A 19 5.05 -5.97 8.23
CA ILE A 19 5.19 -7.43 8.42
C ILE A 19 5.45 -7.79 9.89
N LYS A 20 6.12 -6.92 10.64
CA LYS A 20 6.46 -7.15 12.06
C LYS A 20 5.39 -6.66 13.02
N SER A 21 4.56 -5.71 12.62
CA SER A 21 3.55 -5.09 13.46
C SER A 21 2.21 -4.97 12.74
N ASN A 22 1.93 -3.82 12.14
CA ASN A 22 0.67 -3.49 11.50
C ASN A 22 0.87 -2.32 10.51
N PHE A 23 -0.18 -1.99 9.76
CA PHE A 23 -0.19 -0.86 8.84
C PHE A 23 0.06 0.48 9.53
N GLU A 24 0.91 1.30 8.92
CA GLU A 24 1.01 2.72 9.25
C GLU A 24 -0.19 3.44 8.63
N LEU A 25 -0.85 4.30 9.41
CA LEU A 25 -2.00 5.07 8.95
C LEU A 25 -1.50 6.25 8.09
N SER A 26 -2.05 6.42 6.89
CA SER A 26 -1.98 7.69 6.17
C SER A 26 -2.81 8.73 6.92
N ILE A 27 -2.23 9.89 7.23
CA ILE A 27 -2.89 10.94 8.05
C ILE A 27 -2.76 12.31 7.36
N GLY A 28 -3.88 13.01 7.27
CA GLY A 28 -3.97 14.40 6.82
C GLY A 28 -4.82 14.59 5.57
N ASP A 29 -5.12 15.85 5.27
CA ASP A 29 -5.97 16.22 4.14
C ASP A 29 -5.25 16.14 2.79
N ASP A 30 -3.91 16.05 2.81
CA ASP A 30 -3.09 15.84 1.62
C ASP A 30 -3.05 14.35 1.18
N GLU A 31 -3.62 13.46 1.98
CA GLU A 31 -3.78 12.03 1.64
C GLU A 31 -4.98 11.82 0.70
N TRP A 32 -4.87 10.86 -0.22
CA TRP A 32 -5.84 10.68 -1.32
C TRP A 32 -7.32 10.60 -0.93
N LEU A 33 -7.63 9.88 0.16
CA LEU A 33 -9.00 9.68 0.65
C LEU A 33 -9.11 10.10 2.13
N GLY A 34 -8.17 10.90 2.62
CA GLY A 34 -8.05 11.28 4.04
C GLY A 34 -7.36 10.22 4.90
N ASN A 35 -7.79 10.10 6.16
CA ASN A 35 -7.13 9.21 7.11
C ASN A 35 -7.48 7.74 6.83
N GLY A 36 -6.49 6.88 6.61
CA GLY A 36 -6.77 5.47 6.32
C GLY A 36 -5.58 4.62 5.92
N VAL A 37 -5.87 3.36 5.58
CA VAL A 37 -4.92 2.44 4.95
C VAL A 37 -5.50 2.01 3.62
N TYR A 38 -4.74 2.20 2.55
CA TYR A 38 -5.25 2.00 1.19
C TYR A 38 -4.90 0.63 0.63
N PHE A 39 -5.90 0.03 0.00
CA PHE A 39 -5.86 -1.33 -0.50
C PHE A 39 -6.40 -1.39 -1.92
N PHE A 40 -5.65 -2.06 -2.78
CA PHE A 40 -6.05 -2.32 -4.15
C PHE A 40 -6.54 -3.76 -4.25
N ILE A 41 -7.80 -3.95 -4.63
CA ILE A 41 -8.45 -5.25 -4.64
C ILE A 41 -8.95 -5.64 -6.03
N LYS A 42 -9.07 -6.95 -6.25
CA LYS A 42 -9.75 -7.49 -7.43
C LYS A 42 -11.25 -7.16 -7.35
N GLY A 43 -11.87 -6.87 -8.48
CA GLY A 43 -13.29 -6.48 -8.58
C GLY A 43 -13.51 -4.97 -8.71
N ILE A 44 -12.57 -4.15 -8.24
CA ILE A 44 -12.48 -2.72 -8.59
C ILE A 44 -11.50 -2.54 -9.76
N SER A 45 -10.37 -3.24 -9.72
CA SER A 45 -9.37 -3.25 -10.79
C SER A 45 -9.10 -4.67 -11.28
N SER A 46 -8.78 -4.78 -12.58
CA SER A 46 -8.23 -6.00 -13.18
C SER A 46 -6.74 -6.20 -12.86
N LYS A 47 -6.05 -5.16 -12.37
CA LYS A 47 -4.61 -5.14 -12.10
C LYS A 47 -4.27 -4.45 -10.77
N PRO A 48 -4.77 -4.94 -9.63
CA PRO A 48 -4.59 -4.26 -8.35
C PRO A 48 -3.14 -4.24 -7.86
N ASP A 49 -2.32 -5.22 -8.23
CA ASP A 49 -0.89 -5.25 -7.89
C ASP A 49 -0.09 -4.14 -8.61
N GLU A 50 -0.38 -3.91 -9.90
CA GLU A 50 0.24 -2.83 -10.67
C GLU A 50 -0.16 -1.45 -10.11
N GLN A 51 -1.42 -1.30 -9.69
CA GLN A 51 -1.89 -0.06 -9.08
C GLN A 51 -1.23 0.21 -7.73
N ALA A 52 -1.10 -0.82 -6.88
CA ALA A 52 -0.37 -0.70 -5.63
C ALA A 52 1.09 -0.27 -5.86
N LYS A 53 1.77 -0.82 -6.87
CA LYS A 53 3.14 -0.40 -7.24
C LYS A 53 3.19 1.06 -7.68
N LYS A 54 2.27 1.49 -8.55
CA LYS A 54 2.20 2.89 -9.01
C LYS A 54 1.93 3.86 -7.87
N TRP A 55 1.02 3.49 -6.96
CA TRP A 55 0.78 4.27 -5.74
C TRP A 55 2.03 4.39 -4.89
N ALA A 56 2.74 3.27 -4.67
CA ALA A 56 3.97 3.29 -3.90
C ALA A 56 5.03 4.20 -4.52
N ILE A 57 5.12 4.24 -5.86
CA ILE A 57 6.05 5.13 -6.56
C ILE A 57 5.67 6.61 -6.38
N ALA A 58 4.39 6.94 -6.45
CA ALA A 58 3.92 8.31 -6.36
C ALA A 58 3.94 8.86 -4.92
N HIS A 59 3.62 8.03 -3.93
CA HIS A 59 3.29 8.48 -2.56
C HIS A 59 4.16 7.92 -1.45
N ALA A 60 4.77 6.74 -1.65
CA ALA A 60 5.52 6.05 -0.60
C ALA A 60 6.94 5.68 -1.02
N TRP A 61 7.46 6.32 -2.06
CA TRP A 61 8.79 6.04 -2.57
C TRP A 61 9.83 6.43 -1.52
N ASP A 62 10.64 5.45 -1.12
CA ASP A 62 11.80 5.72 -0.28
C ASP A 62 12.82 6.52 -1.09
N LYS A 63 12.92 7.83 -0.84
CA LYS A 63 13.84 8.72 -1.57
C LYS A 63 15.31 8.38 -1.31
N ILE A 64 15.63 7.71 -0.20
CA ILE A 64 16.98 7.35 0.21
C ILE A 64 17.38 6.05 -0.51
N GLU A 65 16.59 4.99 -0.30
CA GLU A 65 16.88 3.66 -0.84
C GLU A 65 16.45 3.49 -2.30
N LYS A 66 15.65 4.43 -2.83
CA LYS A 66 15.06 4.39 -4.17
C LYS A 66 14.29 3.09 -4.45
N ARG A 67 13.56 2.59 -3.43
CA ARG A 67 12.87 1.30 -3.48
C ARG A 67 11.47 1.39 -2.90
N ILE A 68 10.55 0.71 -3.59
CA ILE A 68 9.18 0.46 -3.14
C ILE A 68 9.01 -1.00 -2.73
N SER A 69 7.90 -1.30 -2.05
CA SER A 69 7.46 -2.66 -1.78
C SER A 69 5.95 -2.73 -1.87
N THR A 70 5.44 -3.92 -2.20
CA THR A 70 4.01 -4.20 -2.21
C THR A 70 3.76 -5.38 -1.29
N ILE A 71 2.79 -5.23 -0.39
CA ILE A 71 2.35 -6.29 0.52
C ILE A 71 1.03 -6.83 -0.02
N THR A 72 0.93 -8.15 -0.14
CA THR A 72 -0.33 -8.83 -0.47
C THR A 72 -0.87 -9.46 0.79
N PHE A 73 -2.15 -9.27 1.06
CA PHE A 73 -2.87 -9.91 2.16
C PHE A 73 -4.06 -10.67 1.58
N ALA A 74 -4.38 -11.81 2.20
CA ALA A 74 -5.54 -12.62 1.90
C ALA A 74 -6.38 -12.68 3.17
#